data_AF-A0A5S9MGI4-F1
#
_entry.id   AF-A0A5S9MGI4-F1
#
_cell.length_a   1.000
_cell.length_b   1.000
_cell.length_c   1.000
_cell.angle_alpha   90.00
_cell.angle_beta   90.00
_cell.angle_gamma   90.00
#
_symmetry.space_group_name_H-M   'P 1'
#
loop_
_entity.id
_entity.type
_entity.pdbx_description
1 polymer ?
#
loop_
_entity_poly.entity_id
_entity_poly.type
_entity_poly.pdbx_seq_one_letter_code
_entity_poly.pdbx_strand_id
1 'polypeptide(L)' 'MTTTIQPTFIGKPESIIMEQAMRVLGTDVSETLMVGDNYDTDIMAGMNAGMDTLLVHTGVTTKRAASEV' A
#
# COMPACT_ATOMS: atom_id res chain seq x y z
N MET A 1 -27.07 20.60 -8.13
CA MET A 1 -26.96 19.84 -6.87
C MET A 1 -25.76 18.93 -7.00
N THR A 2 -24.62 19.34 -6.44
CA THR A 2 -23.45 18.45 -6.29
C THR A 2 -23.71 17.58 -5.05
N THR A 3 -23.70 16.27 -5.20
CA THR A 3 -23.91 15.34 -4.09
C THR A 3 -22.84 15.54 -3.01
N THR A 4 -23.24 15.87 -1.78
CA THR A 4 -22.37 16.03 -0.59
C THR A 4 -21.83 14.68 -0.07
N ILE A 5 -21.53 13.74 -0.98
CA ILE A 5 -21.08 12.40 -0.64
C ILE A 5 -19.57 12.36 -0.83
N GLN A 6 -18.83 12.06 0.24
CA GLN A 6 -17.41 11.80 0.13
C GLN A 6 -17.19 10.41 -0.50
N PRO A 7 -16.34 10.30 -1.54
CA PRO A 7 -16.07 9.02 -2.17
C PRO A 7 -15.28 8.12 -1.23
N THR A 8 -15.57 6.82 -1.27
CA THR A 8 -14.71 5.80 -0.68
C THR A 8 -13.58 5.48 -1.66
N PHE A 9 -12.35 5.76 -1.26
CA PHE A 9 -11.17 5.39 -2.02
C PHE A 9 -10.85 3.91 -1.77
N ILE A 10 -10.66 3.16 -2.86
CA ILE A 10 -10.37 1.72 -2.78
C ILE A 10 -8.88 1.45 -3.02
N GLY A 11 -8.24 2.24 -3.89
CA GLY A 11 -6.84 2.05 -4.24
C GLY A 11 -5.88 2.42 -3.10
N LYS A 12 -4.61 2.09 -3.31
CA LYS A 12 -3.51 2.46 -2.41
C LYS A 12 -3.46 3.99 -2.22
N PRO A 13 -3.16 4.51 -1.01
CA PRO A 13 -2.66 3.80 0.17
C PRO A 13 -3.74 3.22 1.11
N GLU A 14 -5.00 3.11 0.67
CA GLU A 14 -6.08 2.59 1.51
C GLU A 14 -5.90 1.09 1.79
N SER A 15 -6.24 0.65 3.00
CA SER A 15 -6.14 -0.77 3.40
C SER A 15 -7.08 -1.67 2.61
N ILE A 16 -8.20 -1.13 2.12
CA ILE A 16 -9.29 -1.90 1.49
C ILE A 16 -8.78 -2.75 0.32
N ILE A 17 -7.89 -2.21 -0.53
CA ILE A 17 -7.31 -2.99 -1.64
C ILE A 17 -6.40 -4.12 -1.14
N MET A 18 -5.67 -3.92 -0.05
CA MET A 18 -4.81 -4.95 0.53
C MET A 18 -5.66 -6.05 1.19
N GLU A 19 -6.73 -5.69 1.89
CA GLU A 19 -7.68 -6.66 2.46
C GLU A 19 -8.32 -7.55 1.38
N GLN A 20 -8.67 -6.98 0.22
CA GLN A 20 -9.16 -7.78 -0.90
C GLN A 20 -8.06 -8.67 -1.48
N ALA A 21 -6.83 -8.17 -1.60
CA ALA A 21 -5.69 -8.97 -2.06
C ALA A 21 -5.45 -10.17 -1.12
N MET A 22 -5.51 -9.98 0.20
CA MET A 22 -5.37 -11.05 1.19
C MET A 22 -6.48 -12.11 1.08
N ARG A 23 -7.72 -11.71 0.80
CA ARG A 23 -8.82 -12.68 0.54
C ARG A 23 -8.57 -13.53 -0.70
N VAL A 24 -7.94 -12.97 -1.72
CA VAL A 24 -7.58 -13.70 -2.95
C VAL A 24 -6.37 -14.61 -2.72
N LEU A 25 -5.36 -14.14 -1.99
CA LEU A 25 -4.15 -14.91 -1.67
C LEU A 25 -4.45 -16.07 -0.70
N GLY A 26 -5.38 -15.88 0.24
CA GLY A 26 -5.74 -16.90 1.23
C GLY A 26 -4.64 -17.19 2.26
N THR A 27 -3.63 -16.33 2.36
CA THR A 27 -2.53 -16.40 3.31
C THR A 27 -2.80 -15.54 4.54
N ASP A 28 -2.05 -15.76 5.62
CA ASP A 28 -2.06 -14.86 6.77
C ASP A 28 -1.22 -13.61 6.48
N VAL A 29 -1.60 -12.47 7.08
CA VAL A 29 -0.86 -11.21 6.95
C VAL A 29 0.57 -11.35 7.49
N SER A 30 0.78 -12.12 8.56
CA SER A 30 2.10 -12.38 9.14
C SER A 30 3.02 -13.23 8.24
N GLU A 31 2.46 -13.89 7.23
CA GLU A 31 3.19 -14.70 6.25
C GLU A 31 3.28 -14.02 4.88
N THR A 32 2.80 -12.78 4.77
CA THR A 32 2.67 -12.08 3.48
C THR A 32 3.42 -10.75 3.50
N LEU A 33 4.29 -10.56 2.50
CA LEU A 33 5.11 -9.36 2.35
C LEU A 33 4.58 -8.47 1.22
N MET A 34 4.30 -7.20 1.51
CA MET A 34 3.98 -6.19 0.50
C MET A 34 5.28 -5.69 -0.15
N VAL A 35 5.42 -5.86 -1.46
CA VAL A 35 6.57 -5.38 -2.23
C VAL A 35 6.12 -4.27 -3.19
N GLY A 36 6.81 -3.14 -3.19
CA GLY A 36 6.51 -2.03 -4.09
C GLY A 36 7.64 -1.03 -4.25
N ASP A 37 7.52 -0.15 -5.22
CA ASP A 37 8.54 0.84 -5.58
C ASP A 37 8.14 2.27 -5.23
N ASN A 38 6.90 2.49 -4.80
CA ASN A 38 6.41 3.80 -4.38
C ASN A 38 6.04 3.80 -2.90
N TYR A 39 6.76 4.60 -2.11
CA TYR A 39 6.53 4.72 -0.67
C TYR A 39 5.09 5.19 -0.34
N ASP A 40 4.64 6.28 -0.98
CA ASP A 40 3.38 6.95 -0.63
C ASP A 40 2.14 6.10 -0.95
N THR A 41 2.27 5.10 -1.83
CA THR A 41 1.17 4.23 -2.22
C THR A 41 1.39 2.80 -1.73
N ASP A 42 2.45 2.12 -2.18
CA ASP A 42 2.62 0.68 -1.92
C ASP A 42 2.96 0.39 -0.48
N ILE A 43 3.95 1.10 0.04
CA ILE A 43 4.45 0.90 1.39
C ILE A 43 3.44 1.39 2.41
N MET A 44 2.87 2.58 2.20
CA MET A 44 1.79 3.08 3.04
C MET A 44 0.56 2.16 3.03
N ALA A 45 0.18 1.58 1.88
CA ALA A 45 -0.93 0.61 1.85
C ALA A 45 -0.64 -0.64 2.70
N GLY A 46 0.56 -1.20 2.57
CA GLY A 46 0.97 -2.35 3.38
C GLY A 46 0.99 -2.03 4.88
N MET A 47 1.58 -0.89 5.27
CA MET A 47 1.61 -0.44 6.66
C MET A 47 0.21 -0.20 7.23
N ASN A 48 -0.68 0.48 6.48
CA ASN A 48 -2.05 0.72 6.88
C ASN A 48 -2.87 -0.57 7.03
N ALA A 49 -2.51 -1.61 6.28
CA ALA A 49 -3.12 -2.94 6.37
C ALA A 49 -2.45 -3.86 7.40
N GLY A 50 -1.41 -3.39 8.12
CA GLY A 50 -0.69 -4.17 9.12
C GLY A 50 0.24 -5.24 8.54
N MET A 51 0.64 -5.11 7.28
CA MET A 51 1.55 -6.03 6.59
C MET A 51 3.01 -5.59 6.73
N ASP A 52 3.93 -6.56 6.70
CA ASP A 52 5.34 -6.26 6.48
C ASP A 52 5.53 -5.70 5.05
N THR A 53 6.46 -4.76 4.91
CA THR A 53 6.68 -4.05 3.64
C THR A 53 8.13 -4.05 3.21
N LEU A 54 8.38 -4.19 1.91
CA LEU A 54 9.69 -4.08 1.28
C LEU A 54 9.65 -3.10 0.12
N LEU A 55 10.43 -2.03 0.25
CA LEU A 55 10.60 -1.00 -0.77
C LEU A 55 11.71 -1.38 -1.75
N VAL A 56 11.42 -1.35 -3.05
CA VAL A 56 12.41 -1.52 -4.12
C VAL A 56 12.71 -0.19 -4.81
N HIS A 57 13.98 0.15 -4.95
CA HIS A 57 14.40 1.44 -5.52
C HIS A 57 14.56 1.45 -7.04
N THR A 58 13.94 0.49 -7.73
CA THR A 58 14.02 0.35 -9.20
C THR A 58 13.02 1.22 -9.95
N GLY A 59 12.03 1.78 -9.25
CA GLY A 59 10.95 2.57 -9.85
C GLY A 59 10.86 3.99 -9.29
N VAL A 60 9.68 4.37 -8.78
CA VAL A 60 9.35 5.77 -8.43
C VAL A 60 10.18 6.30 -7.27
N THR A 61 10.27 5.56 -6.15
CA THR A 61 11.03 5.98 -4.97
C THR A 61 12.50 5.57 -5.12
N THR A 62 13.31 6.50 -5.61
CA THR A 62 14.77 6.31 -5.74
C THR A 62 15.47 6.34 -4.36
N LYS A 63 16.64 5.68 -4.25
CA LYS A 63 17.44 5.65 -3.00
C LYS A 63 17.71 7.03 -2.41
N ARG A 64 17.92 8.04 -3.27
CA ARG A 64 18.20 9.42 -2.83
C ARG A 64 17.01 10.02 -2.09
N ALA A 65 15.79 9.76 -2.55
CA ALA A 65 14.56 10.24 -1.91
C ALA A 65 14.30 9.54 -0.57
N ALA A 66 14.67 8.26 -0.45
CA ALA A 66 14.51 7.51 0.80
C ALA A 66 15.54 7.86 1.89
N SER A 67 16.71 8.40 1.51
CA SER A 67 17.75 8.86 2.46
C SER A 67 17.52 10.27 3.02
N GLU A 68 16.45 10.95 2.60
CA GLU A 68 16.11 12.32 3.02
C GLU A 68 14.96 12.36 4.06
N VAL A 69 14.58 11.20 4.62
CA VAL A 69 13.58 11.07 5.70
C VAL A 69 14.25 10.64 7.00
#